data_AF-A0A9R0RVQ9-F1
#
_entry.id   AF-A0A9R0RVQ9-F1
#
_cell.length_a   1.000
_cell.length_b   1.000
_cell.length_c   1.000
_cell.angle_alpha   90.00
_cell.angle_beta   90.00
_cell.angle_gamma   90.00
#
_symmetry.space_group_name_H-M   'P 1'
#
loop_
_entity.id
_entity.type
_entity.pdbx_description
1 polymer ?
#
loop_
_entity_poly.entity_id
_entity_poly.type
_entity_poly.pdbx_seq_one_letter_code
_entity_poly.pdbx_strand_id
1 'polypeptide(L)'
;MRIGDLTGELSSLAFVVNMTSLYTLDLRNSRISDNLASVDFSKFVNLNYLDLSFNSITGKVTPNLLNLNPLEFLFLGSNNLSGILPDMISPSLTTIDLSYNMLSGRYPSWVNMNNLHVNLVWNNFGIDNSNNSILPSGLNCLQRDTPCFDSPSYSSFAVDSGGSRPIRGSDNSIYEPDDASLPVASYYVTNSTRWGVSNIGRFMDSSNGSYIIYTSRRFTNTLDSELFQTARMSPSSLRYYGIGLKNGMYSVVLQFAEIFFPDDQTWKSMGKRIFNIYIQGDLKETDFDIKKQTNGKSYTAVQRQYTVEVTNNFIDIHLFWAGKGTCCIPDQGFYGPSISALSVSSYDGNGEGDPGSQRNSTTSRTGLVVGVVVCVAILGFLALAGAFVWRQKRRRLEVEMEELFSIVGRPNVFSYGEIKSAADSFSDSNILGRGGYGPVYKVGYISNKIKQL
;
A
#
# COMPACT_ATOMS: atom_id res chain seq x y z
N MET A 1 -10.51 -0.59 -38.28
CA MET A 1 -9.10 -0.22 -38.27
C MET A 1 -8.58 -0.31 -36.86
N ARG A 2 -7.44 -0.96 -36.66
CA ARG A 2 -6.81 -1.11 -35.36
C ARG A 2 -5.32 -0.82 -35.52
N ILE A 3 -4.86 0.22 -34.85
CA ILE A 3 -3.45 0.60 -34.75
C ILE A 3 -3.16 0.85 -33.28
N GLY A 4 -2.07 0.31 -32.77
CA GLY A 4 -1.63 0.54 -31.40
C GLY A 4 -0.12 0.51 -31.32
N ASP A 5 0.41 1.07 -30.23
CA ASP A 5 1.84 1.06 -29.89
C ASP A 5 2.73 1.69 -30.99
N LEU A 6 2.24 2.78 -31.59
CA LEU A 6 3.06 3.55 -32.53
C LEU A 6 4.29 4.10 -31.80
N THR A 7 5.46 3.89 -32.40
CA THR A 7 6.74 4.43 -31.94
C THR A 7 7.17 5.57 -32.87
N GLY A 8 7.75 6.64 -32.31
CA GLY A 8 8.18 7.82 -33.07
C GLY A 8 7.49 9.12 -32.66
N GLU A 9 7.33 10.04 -33.63
CA GLU A 9 6.74 11.37 -33.46
C GLU A 9 5.24 11.32 -33.12
N LEU A 10 4.72 12.40 -32.52
CA LEU A 10 3.31 12.54 -32.23
C LEU A 10 2.48 12.48 -33.51
N SER A 11 1.37 11.75 -33.46
CA SER A 11 0.44 11.60 -34.57
C SER A 11 -0.81 12.47 -34.40
N SER A 12 -1.44 12.88 -35.50
CA SER A 12 -2.72 13.60 -35.53
C SER A 12 -3.85 12.66 -35.99
N LEU A 13 -5.10 13.02 -35.68
CA LEU A 13 -6.30 12.34 -36.19
C LEU A 13 -6.63 12.70 -37.65
N ALA A 14 -5.88 13.59 -38.30
CA ALA A 14 -6.17 14.05 -39.67
C ALA A 14 -6.34 12.91 -40.69
N PHE A 15 -5.62 11.79 -40.54
CA PHE A 15 -5.68 10.67 -41.48
C PHE A 15 -7.01 9.90 -41.45
N VAL A 16 -7.77 9.95 -40.34
CA VAL A 16 -9.05 9.24 -40.22
C VAL A 16 -10.25 10.03 -40.71
N VAL A 17 -10.11 11.35 -40.95
CA VAL A 17 -11.23 12.27 -41.26
C VAL A 17 -12.11 11.79 -42.43
N ASN A 18 -11.51 11.14 -43.43
CA ASN A 18 -12.21 10.65 -44.62
C ASN A 18 -12.56 9.15 -44.55
N MET A 19 -12.26 8.47 -43.45
CA MET A 19 -12.52 7.03 -43.26
C MET A 19 -13.93 6.79 -42.68
N THR A 20 -14.95 7.42 -43.26
CA THR A 20 -16.32 7.47 -42.73
C THR A 20 -17.06 6.12 -42.72
N SER A 21 -16.56 5.13 -43.47
CA SER A 21 -17.12 3.78 -43.53
C SER A 21 -16.62 2.85 -42.42
N LEU A 22 -15.78 3.32 -41.49
CA LEU A 22 -15.25 2.51 -40.41
C LEU A 22 -16.36 2.02 -39.46
N TYR A 23 -16.32 0.73 -39.16
CA TYR A 23 -17.14 0.11 -38.10
C TYR A 23 -16.42 0.11 -36.74
N THR A 24 -15.11 -0.11 -36.76
CA THR A 24 -14.24 -0.13 -35.58
C THR A 24 -13.08 0.83 -35.83
N LEU A 25 -12.80 1.71 -34.88
CA LEU A 25 -11.59 2.52 -34.83
C LEU A 25 -10.93 2.35 -33.46
N ASP A 26 -9.84 1.60 -33.41
CA ASP A 26 -8.99 1.44 -32.24
C ASP A 26 -7.63 2.09 -32.55
N LEU A 27 -7.36 3.22 -31.89
CA LEU A 27 -6.10 3.96 -31.92
C LEU A 27 -5.53 4.11 -30.51
N ARG A 28 -5.79 3.13 -29.64
CA ARG A 28 -5.31 3.13 -28.27
C ARG A 28 -3.79 3.19 -28.21
N ASN A 29 -3.23 3.99 -27.31
CA ASN A 29 -1.78 4.09 -27.10
C ASN A 29 -1.01 4.28 -28.41
N SER A 30 -1.46 5.22 -29.23
CA SER A 30 -0.92 5.50 -30.56
C SER A 30 -0.19 6.84 -30.64
N ARG A 31 0.19 7.41 -29.49
CA ARG A 31 0.89 8.71 -29.37
C ARG A 31 0.16 9.84 -30.11
N ILE A 32 -1.16 9.81 -30.08
CA ILE A 32 -1.98 10.83 -30.76
C ILE A 32 -2.02 12.08 -29.88
N SER A 33 -1.65 13.22 -30.44
CA SER A 33 -1.82 14.53 -29.80
C SER A 33 -2.62 15.42 -30.74
N ASP A 34 -3.89 15.60 -30.41
CA ASP A 34 -4.83 16.37 -31.21
C ASP A 34 -5.94 16.93 -30.33
N ASN A 35 -6.78 17.78 -30.89
CA ASN A 35 -8.05 18.14 -30.28
C ASN A 35 -9.13 17.15 -30.72
N LEU A 36 -9.99 16.71 -29.79
CA LEU A 36 -11.10 15.81 -30.11
C LEU A 36 -12.06 16.41 -31.18
N ALA A 37 -12.17 17.74 -31.23
CA ALA A 37 -12.98 18.45 -32.22
C ALA A 37 -12.34 18.54 -33.63
N SER A 38 -11.11 18.07 -33.81
CA SER A 38 -10.47 18.00 -35.14
C SER A 38 -11.19 17.03 -36.10
N VAL A 39 -11.91 16.06 -35.55
CA VAL A 39 -12.69 15.07 -36.30
C VAL A 39 -14.17 15.27 -36.03
N ASP A 40 -14.93 15.41 -37.12
CA ASP A 40 -16.38 15.38 -37.07
C ASP A 40 -16.88 13.93 -37.09
N PHE A 41 -17.00 13.34 -35.90
CA PHE A 41 -17.46 11.95 -35.74
C PHE A 41 -18.89 11.72 -36.23
N SER A 42 -19.69 12.76 -36.44
CA SER A 42 -21.05 12.61 -36.99
C SER A 42 -21.06 12.03 -38.41
N LYS A 43 -19.94 12.14 -39.13
CA LYS A 43 -19.77 11.55 -40.47
C LYS A 43 -19.53 10.05 -40.46
N PHE A 44 -19.21 9.46 -39.30
CA PHE A 44 -18.88 8.04 -39.16
C PHE A 44 -20.13 7.22 -38.87
N VAL A 45 -21.03 7.17 -39.86
CA VAL A 45 -22.40 6.63 -39.73
C VAL A 45 -22.50 5.14 -39.40
N ASN A 46 -21.39 4.40 -39.49
CA ASN A 46 -21.32 2.97 -39.18
C ASN A 46 -20.45 2.66 -37.94
N LEU A 47 -19.88 3.68 -37.29
CA LEU A 47 -18.89 3.47 -36.23
C LEU A 47 -19.54 2.98 -34.95
N ASN A 48 -19.30 1.73 -34.62
CA ASN A 48 -19.82 1.07 -33.42
C ASN A 48 -18.82 1.05 -32.25
N TYR A 49 -17.53 1.03 -32.58
CA TYR A 49 -16.46 0.96 -31.58
C TYR A 49 -15.43 2.07 -31.83
N LEU A 50 -15.21 2.93 -30.83
CA LEU A 50 -14.19 3.97 -30.83
C LEU A 50 -13.32 3.87 -29.58
N ASP A 51 -12.03 3.57 -29.76
CA ASP A 51 -11.03 3.62 -28.71
C ASP A 51 -9.91 4.59 -29.09
N LEU A 52 -9.83 5.70 -28.36
CA LEU A 52 -8.75 6.69 -28.43
C LEU A 52 -8.03 6.82 -27.08
N SER A 53 -8.16 5.82 -26.20
CA SER A 53 -7.59 5.85 -24.86
C SER A 53 -6.06 5.83 -24.86
N PHE A 54 -5.45 6.31 -23.77
CA PHE A 54 -4.00 6.36 -23.58
C PHE A 54 -3.28 7.20 -24.67
N ASN A 55 -3.81 8.38 -24.97
CA ASN A 55 -3.23 9.34 -25.90
C ASN A 55 -3.07 10.71 -25.21
N SER A 56 -2.70 11.73 -25.97
CA SER A 56 -2.58 13.12 -25.53
C SER A 56 -3.69 13.99 -26.15
N ILE A 57 -4.91 13.46 -26.23
CA ILE A 57 -6.05 14.17 -26.84
C ILE A 57 -6.59 15.22 -25.86
N THR A 58 -6.83 16.42 -26.38
CA THR A 58 -7.37 17.56 -25.64
C THR A 58 -8.78 17.91 -26.14
N GLY A 59 -9.42 18.89 -25.50
CA GLY A 59 -10.74 19.40 -25.91
C GLY A 59 -11.87 18.88 -25.02
N LYS A 60 -13.11 19.05 -25.51
CA LYS A 60 -14.34 18.70 -24.79
C LYS A 60 -15.01 17.50 -25.43
N VAL A 61 -15.63 16.65 -24.60
CA VAL A 61 -16.55 15.62 -25.10
C VAL A 61 -17.83 16.31 -25.57
N THR A 62 -18.09 16.27 -26.87
CA THR A 62 -19.23 17.00 -27.46
C THR A 62 -20.50 16.13 -27.47
N PRO A 63 -21.70 16.74 -27.47
CA PRO A 63 -22.94 16.00 -27.65
C PRO A 63 -22.97 15.17 -28.93
N ASN A 64 -22.34 15.65 -30.01
CA ASN A 64 -22.30 14.93 -31.29
C ASN A 64 -21.60 13.58 -31.19
N LEU A 65 -20.56 13.48 -30.36
CA LEU A 65 -19.86 12.21 -30.14
C LEU A 65 -20.69 11.24 -29.30
N LEU A 66 -21.29 11.73 -28.21
CA LEU A 66 -22.10 10.89 -27.32
C LEU A 66 -23.46 10.52 -27.92
N ASN A 67 -24.00 11.30 -28.86
CA ASN A 67 -25.26 11.02 -29.56
C ASN A 67 -25.06 10.28 -30.89
N LEU A 68 -23.86 9.73 -31.14
CA LEU A 68 -23.59 8.98 -32.36
C LEU A 68 -24.35 7.64 -32.35
N ASN A 69 -25.46 7.56 -33.07
CA ASN A 69 -26.40 6.43 -33.02
C ASN A 69 -25.82 5.01 -33.22
N PRO A 70 -24.84 4.73 -34.10
CA PRO A 70 -24.29 3.38 -34.20
C PRO A 70 -23.32 3.01 -33.05
N LEU A 71 -22.85 4.00 -32.28
CA LEU A 71 -21.75 3.85 -31.34
C LEU A 71 -22.20 3.15 -30.06
N GLU A 72 -21.58 2.01 -29.77
CA GLU A 72 -21.88 1.18 -28.60
C GLU A 72 -20.77 1.24 -27.55
N PHE A 73 -19.51 1.29 -28.01
CA PHE A 73 -18.33 1.32 -27.15
C PHE A 73 -17.50 2.58 -27.40
N LEU A 74 -17.34 3.40 -26.35
CA LEU A 74 -16.53 4.60 -26.37
C LEU A 74 -15.46 4.55 -25.28
N PHE A 75 -14.18 4.55 -25.68
CA PHE A 75 -13.05 4.64 -24.77
C PHE A 75 -12.23 5.90 -25.08
N LEU A 76 -12.21 6.82 -24.12
CA LEU A 76 -11.45 8.06 -24.16
C LEU A 76 -10.58 8.24 -22.90
N GLY A 77 -10.44 7.18 -22.10
CA GLY A 77 -9.70 7.23 -20.85
C GLY A 77 -8.21 7.53 -21.04
N SER A 78 -7.56 8.03 -19.99
CA SER A 78 -6.14 8.41 -20.00
C SER A 78 -5.80 9.37 -21.14
N ASN A 79 -6.46 10.51 -21.16
CA ASN A 79 -6.24 11.62 -22.09
C ASN A 79 -6.20 12.95 -21.30
N ASN A 80 -6.19 14.07 -22.01
CA ASN A 80 -6.18 15.42 -21.43
C ASN A 80 -7.50 16.17 -21.75
N LEU A 81 -8.62 15.45 -21.78
CA LEU A 81 -9.96 16.01 -22.02
C LEU A 81 -10.40 16.85 -20.82
N SER A 82 -11.18 17.90 -21.08
CA SER A 82 -11.61 18.86 -20.06
C SER A 82 -13.02 19.38 -20.32
N GLY A 83 -13.57 20.10 -19.34
CA GLY A 83 -14.91 20.68 -19.41
C GLY A 83 -16.01 19.75 -18.89
N ILE A 84 -17.26 20.14 -19.12
CA ILE A 84 -18.45 19.43 -18.64
C ILE A 84 -18.87 18.32 -19.61
N LEU A 85 -19.51 17.29 -19.08
CA LEU A 85 -20.13 16.25 -19.88
C LEU A 85 -21.54 16.69 -20.35
N PRO A 86 -21.94 16.34 -21.58
CA PRO A 86 -23.30 16.50 -22.06
C PRO A 86 -24.33 15.72 -21.22
N ASP A 87 -25.54 16.27 -21.10
CA ASP A 87 -26.63 15.67 -20.33
C ASP A 87 -27.32 14.49 -21.04
N MET A 88 -27.09 14.33 -22.35
CA MET A 88 -27.70 13.28 -23.18
C MET A 88 -26.63 12.44 -23.88
N ILE A 89 -26.95 11.16 -24.00
CA ILE A 89 -26.18 10.16 -24.76
C ILE A 89 -27.13 9.40 -25.68
N SER A 90 -26.58 8.76 -26.71
CA SER A 90 -27.35 7.85 -27.56
C SER A 90 -27.79 6.61 -26.77
N PRO A 91 -29.01 6.09 -26.98
CA PRO A 91 -29.47 4.86 -26.34
C PRO A 91 -28.71 3.59 -26.79
N SER A 92 -27.88 3.68 -27.85
CA SER A 92 -27.04 2.58 -28.30
C SER A 92 -25.75 2.42 -27.50
N LEU A 93 -25.31 3.45 -26.77
CA LEU A 93 -24.11 3.37 -25.94
C LEU A 93 -24.34 2.42 -24.78
N THR A 94 -23.48 1.41 -24.67
CA THR A 94 -23.48 0.45 -23.56
C THR A 94 -22.22 0.56 -22.71
N THR A 95 -21.16 1.18 -23.24
CA THR A 95 -19.88 1.36 -22.54
C THR A 95 -19.28 2.74 -22.81
N ILE A 96 -18.94 3.45 -21.73
CA ILE A 96 -18.27 4.76 -21.77
C ILE A 96 -17.11 4.76 -20.76
N ASP A 97 -15.88 4.79 -21.25
CA ASP A 97 -14.70 5.08 -20.43
C ASP A 97 -14.20 6.49 -20.68
N LEU A 98 -14.21 7.29 -19.61
CA LEU A 98 -13.74 8.67 -19.55
C LEU A 98 -12.75 8.85 -18.39
N SER A 99 -12.24 7.76 -17.84
CA SER A 99 -11.34 7.77 -16.69
C SER A 99 -10.02 8.50 -17.00
N TYR A 100 -9.32 9.00 -15.98
CA TYR A 100 -8.01 9.67 -16.15
C TYR A 100 -8.04 10.80 -17.18
N ASN A 101 -8.93 11.77 -16.96
CA ASN A 101 -9.01 13.02 -17.73
C ASN A 101 -9.04 14.21 -16.74
N MET A 102 -9.43 15.40 -17.22
CA MET A 102 -9.64 16.62 -16.43
C MET A 102 -11.09 17.11 -16.56
N LEU A 103 -12.05 16.17 -16.69
CA LEU A 103 -13.47 16.50 -16.81
C LEU A 103 -13.99 17.03 -15.47
N SER A 104 -14.93 17.97 -15.53
CA SER A 104 -15.41 18.68 -14.35
C SER A 104 -16.92 18.96 -14.44
N GLY A 105 -17.48 19.58 -13.41
CA GLY A 105 -18.90 19.93 -13.33
C GLY A 105 -19.71 18.88 -12.60
N ARG A 106 -21.01 18.80 -12.90
CA ARG A 106 -21.94 17.86 -12.28
C ARG A 106 -21.94 16.53 -13.02
N TYR A 107 -22.27 15.45 -12.31
CA TYR A 107 -22.48 14.15 -12.91
C TYR A 107 -23.77 14.15 -13.73
N PRO A 108 -23.72 13.74 -15.00
CA PRO A 108 -24.94 13.58 -15.80
C PRO A 108 -25.83 12.46 -15.26
N SER A 109 -27.14 12.55 -15.50
CA SER A 109 -28.11 11.54 -15.05
C SER A 109 -27.88 10.15 -15.63
N TRP A 110 -27.25 10.07 -16.82
CA TRP A 110 -26.96 8.81 -17.49
C TRP A 110 -25.91 7.95 -16.78
N VAL A 111 -25.13 8.50 -15.85
CA VAL A 111 -24.10 7.75 -15.10
C VAL A 111 -24.69 6.57 -14.32
N ASN A 112 -25.98 6.64 -13.95
CA ASN A 112 -26.71 5.57 -13.25
C ASN A 112 -27.72 4.83 -14.13
N MET A 113 -27.68 5.00 -15.46
CA MET A 113 -28.58 4.24 -16.34
C MET A 113 -28.30 2.74 -16.24
N ASN A 114 -29.37 1.96 -16.15
CA ASN A 114 -29.28 0.50 -16.18
C ASN A 114 -28.65 0.05 -17.51
N ASN A 115 -27.81 -0.98 -17.47
CA ASN A 115 -27.11 -1.56 -18.62
C ASN A 115 -26.06 -0.66 -19.29
N LEU A 116 -25.66 0.44 -18.65
CA LEU A 116 -24.55 1.28 -19.09
C LEU A 116 -23.33 1.05 -18.19
N HIS A 117 -22.21 0.64 -18.77
CA HIS A 117 -20.93 0.55 -18.08
C HIS A 117 -20.18 1.87 -18.21
N VAL A 118 -20.04 2.59 -17.10
CA VAL A 118 -19.39 3.90 -17.06
C VAL A 118 -18.16 3.87 -16.17
N ASN A 119 -17.06 4.42 -16.66
CA ASN A 119 -15.89 4.70 -15.84
C ASN A 119 -15.50 6.19 -15.90
N LEU A 120 -15.53 6.85 -14.74
CA LEU A 120 -15.21 8.27 -14.56
C LEU A 120 -14.10 8.47 -13.51
N VAL A 121 -13.37 7.42 -13.16
CA VAL A 121 -12.27 7.48 -12.19
C VAL A 121 -11.24 8.52 -12.61
N TRP A 122 -10.67 9.24 -11.65
CA TRP A 122 -9.57 10.19 -11.81
C TRP A 122 -9.92 11.42 -12.69
N ASN A 123 -11.03 12.07 -12.36
CA ASN A 123 -11.48 13.35 -12.92
C ASN A 123 -11.68 14.40 -11.80
N ASN A 124 -12.24 15.56 -12.17
CA ASN A 124 -12.43 16.74 -11.32
C ASN A 124 -13.93 17.06 -11.14
N PHE A 125 -14.79 16.05 -11.07
CA PHE A 125 -16.23 16.27 -10.89
C PHE A 125 -16.54 16.78 -9.49
N GLY A 126 -17.38 17.82 -9.42
CA GLY A 126 -17.81 18.42 -8.16
C GLY A 126 -18.85 17.55 -7.45
N ILE A 127 -18.60 17.27 -6.18
CA ILE A 127 -19.54 16.55 -5.30
C ILE A 127 -20.26 17.61 -4.47
N ASP A 128 -21.45 17.99 -4.90
CA ASP A 128 -22.34 18.83 -4.11
C ASP A 128 -23.36 17.94 -3.38
N ASN A 129 -23.75 18.32 -2.16
CA ASN A 129 -24.67 17.56 -1.31
C ASN A 129 -26.05 17.34 -1.96
N SER A 130 -26.38 18.11 -3.00
CA SER A 130 -27.58 17.92 -3.83
C SER A 130 -27.50 16.71 -4.79
N ASN A 131 -26.31 16.14 -5.02
CA ASN A 131 -26.03 15.09 -6.02
C ASN A 131 -25.77 13.70 -5.40
N ASN A 132 -25.87 13.53 -4.08
CA ASN A 132 -25.59 12.24 -3.42
C ASN A 132 -26.49 11.09 -3.90
N SER A 133 -27.65 11.37 -4.49
CA SER A 133 -28.53 10.36 -5.07
C SER A 133 -28.09 9.84 -6.44
N ILE A 134 -27.12 10.48 -7.10
CA ILE A 134 -26.68 10.16 -8.48
C ILE A 134 -25.26 9.55 -8.52
N LEU A 135 -24.52 9.53 -7.40
CA LEU A 135 -23.15 9.02 -7.40
C LEU A 135 -23.10 7.49 -7.26
N PRO A 136 -22.47 6.76 -8.19
CA PRO A 136 -22.20 5.35 -7.95
C PRO A 136 -21.19 5.19 -6.81
N SER A 137 -21.41 4.16 -5.99
CA SER A 137 -20.71 3.95 -4.72
C SER A 137 -19.18 4.04 -4.88
N GLY A 138 -18.54 4.79 -4.00
CA GLY A 138 -17.09 4.94 -3.94
C GLY A 138 -16.45 5.80 -5.03
N LEU A 139 -17.18 6.29 -6.04
CA LEU A 139 -16.59 7.15 -7.09
C LEU A 139 -15.95 8.41 -6.53
N ASN A 140 -16.54 8.94 -5.46
CA ASN A 140 -16.02 10.08 -4.72
C ASN A 140 -14.62 9.83 -4.16
N CYS A 141 -14.28 8.59 -3.80
CA CYS A 141 -12.93 8.20 -3.38
C CYS A 141 -11.94 8.05 -4.52
N LEU A 142 -12.39 8.12 -5.78
CA LEU A 142 -11.55 7.89 -6.95
C LEU A 142 -11.47 9.13 -7.83
N GLN A 143 -11.90 10.31 -7.38
CA GLN A 143 -11.63 11.60 -8.05
C GLN A 143 -10.24 12.12 -7.66
N ARG A 144 -9.66 13.04 -8.45
CA ARG A 144 -8.24 13.47 -8.29
C ARG A 144 -7.87 13.96 -6.88
N ASP A 145 -8.79 14.63 -6.19
CA ASP A 145 -8.55 15.14 -4.83
C ASP A 145 -9.00 14.18 -3.72
N THR A 146 -9.49 13.00 -4.09
CA THR A 146 -9.89 11.93 -3.17
C THR A 146 -10.77 12.40 -1.99
N PRO A 147 -11.86 13.15 -2.23
CA PRO A 147 -12.62 13.89 -1.19
C PRO A 147 -13.37 13.03 -0.16
N CYS A 148 -13.21 11.71 -0.14
CA CYS A 148 -14.09 10.81 0.60
C CYS A 148 -13.69 10.53 2.05
N PHE A 149 -12.55 11.03 2.53
CA PHE A 149 -12.14 10.87 3.92
C PHE A 149 -11.62 12.17 4.52
N ASP A 150 -11.96 12.39 5.79
CA ASP A 150 -11.49 13.55 6.56
C ASP A 150 -10.06 13.36 7.08
N SER A 151 -9.62 12.11 7.30
CA SER A 151 -8.28 11.80 7.82
C SER A 151 -7.81 10.40 7.39
N PRO A 152 -6.55 10.25 6.95
CA PRO A 152 -5.99 8.96 6.57
C PRO A 152 -5.84 8.05 7.80
N SER A 153 -6.26 6.79 7.67
CA SER A 153 -6.26 5.84 8.79
C SER A 153 -5.55 4.52 8.49
N TYR A 154 -5.27 4.23 7.23
CA TYR A 154 -4.68 2.97 6.79
C TYR A 154 -3.17 3.08 6.60
N SER A 155 -2.44 2.03 6.98
CA SER A 155 -0.98 1.88 6.77
C SER A 155 -0.64 0.68 5.87
N SER A 156 -1.64 -0.08 5.44
CA SER A 156 -1.46 -1.20 4.53
C SER A 156 -2.79 -1.59 3.88
N PHE A 157 -2.73 -2.42 2.85
CA PHE A 157 -3.83 -3.24 2.33
C PHE A 157 -3.25 -4.41 1.53
N ALA A 158 -3.99 -5.50 1.41
CA ALA A 158 -3.61 -6.66 0.60
C ALA A 158 -4.85 -7.21 -0.10
N VAL A 159 -4.70 -7.66 -1.34
CA VAL A 159 -5.80 -8.05 -2.22
C VAL A 159 -5.49 -9.39 -2.87
N ASP A 160 -6.45 -10.32 -2.76
CA ASP A 160 -6.50 -11.58 -3.50
C ASP A 160 -7.29 -11.36 -4.80
N SER A 161 -6.56 -11.15 -5.90
CA SER A 161 -7.10 -10.71 -7.18
C SER A 161 -7.91 -11.83 -7.85
N GLY A 162 -9.24 -11.69 -7.84
CA GLY A 162 -10.17 -12.70 -8.36
C GLY A 162 -10.60 -13.74 -7.33
N GLY A 163 -10.08 -13.67 -6.10
CA GLY A 163 -10.48 -14.53 -5.00
C GLY A 163 -11.82 -14.14 -4.39
N SER A 164 -12.55 -15.11 -3.82
CA SER A 164 -13.90 -14.92 -3.27
C SER A 164 -13.98 -14.98 -1.74
N ARG A 165 -12.85 -15.21 -1.07
CA ARG A 165 -12.77 -15.20 0.39
C ARG A 165 -11.43 -14.66 0.86
N PRO A 166 -11.37 -14.08 2.07
CA PRO A 166 -10.10 -13.64 2.62
C PRO A 166 -9.13 -14.81 2.80
N ILE A 167 -7.85 -14.56 2.48
CA ILE A 167 -6.75 -15.52 2.66
C ILE A 167 -5.72 -14.90 3.59
N ARG A 168 -5.22 -15.69 4.54
CA ARG A 168 -4.09 -15.29 5.39
C ARG A 168 -2.80 -15.77 4.75
N GLY A 169 -1.95 -14.83 4.32
CA GLY A 169 -0.65 -15.14 3.73
C GLY A 169 0.39 -15.52 4.79
N SER A 170 1.49 -16.12 4.32
CA SER A 170 2.68 -16.44 5.12
C SER A 170 3.37 -15.20 5.70
N ASP A 171 3.12 -14.02 5.12
CA ASP A 171 3.52 -12.69 5.58
C ASP A 171 2.64 -12.13 6.70
N ASN A 172 1.68 -12.91 7.22
CA ASN A 172 0.63 -12.51 8.17
C ASN A 172 -0.37 -11.47 7.65
N SER A 173 -0.27 -11.04 6.39
CA SER A 173 -1.25 -10.16 5.77
C SER A 173 -2.57 -10.91 5.57
N ILE A 174 -3.68 -10.20 5.72
CA ILE A 174 -5.00 -10.69 5.34
C ILE A 174 -5.29 -10.11 3.96
N TYR A 175 -5.27 -10.97 2.95
CA TYR A 175 -5.61 -10.61 1.57
C TYR A 175 -7.13 -10.57 1.46
N GLU A 176 -7.67 -9.38 1.20
CA GLU A 176 -9.09 -9.14 1.00
C GLU A 176 -9.51 -9.63 -0.40
N PRO A 177 -10.67 -10.28 -0.53
CA PRO A 177 -11.10 -10.83 -1.82
C PRO A 177 -11.46 -9.73 -2.82
N ASP A 178 -11.06 -9.92 -4.07
CA ASP A 178 -11.47 -9.14 -5.23
C ASP A 178 -12.33 -9.99 -6.17
N ASP A 179 -13.56 -10.25 -5.75
CA ASP A 179 -14.60 -10.97 -6.51
C ASP A 179 -15.57 -10.02 -7.23
N ALA A 180 -15.27 -8.72 -7.24
CA ALA A 180 -16.13 -7.71 -7.84
C ALA A 180 -16.38 -8.01 -9.33
N SER A 181 -17.65 -7.91 -9.72
CA SER A 181 -18.04 -7.98 -11.13
C SER A 181 -17.63 -6.68 -11.82
N LEU A 182 -16.55 -6.76 -12.60
CA LEU A 182 -15.97 -5.63 -13.32
C LEU A 182 -16.14 -5.83 -14.83
N PRO A 183 -17.21 -5.29 -15.44
CA PRO A 183 -17.41 -5.33 -16.89
C PRO A 183 -16.39 -4.43 -17.63
N VAL A 184 -16.67 -4.17 -18.91
CA VAL A 184 -15.76 -3.58 -19.91
C VAL A 184 -15.16 -2.23 -19.50
N ALA A 185 -15.95 -1.35 -18.87
CA ALA A 185 -15.46 -0.08 -18.32
C ALA A 185 -16.11 0.12 -16.95
N SER A 186 -15.38 -0.23 -15.91
CA SER A 186 -15.93 -0.21 -14.55
C SER A 186 -14.86 -0.06 -13.49
N TYR A 187 -15.34 0.17 -12.28
CA TYR A 187 -14.53 0.18 -11.08
C TYR A 187 -15.32 -0.38 -9.90
N TYR A 188 -14.59 -0.70 -8.85
CA TYR A 188 -15.13 -1.12 -7.57
C TYR A 188 -14.30 -0.47 -6.46
N VAL A 189 -14.95 -0.07 -5.38
CA VAL A 189 -14.31 0.42 -4.16
C VAL A 189 -14.89 -0.37 -3.00
N THR A 190 -14.04 -0.80 -2.08
CA THR A 190 -14.50 -1.54 -0.91
C THR A 190 -15.38 -0.67 -0.02
N ASN A 191 -16.27 -1.32 0.75
CA ASN A 191 -17.11 -0.63 1.74
C ASN A 191 -16.30 0.10 2.82
N SER A 192 -15.09 -0.40 3.12
CA SER A 192 -14.14 0.24 4.02
C SER A 192 -13.44 1.44 3.38
N THR A 193 -13.62 1.66 2.07
CA THR A 193 -12.91 2.68 1.28
C THR A 193 -11.40 2.60 1.46
N ARG A 194 -10.88 1.39 1.65
CA ARG A 194 -9.44 1.12 1.88
C ARG A 194 -8.70 0.91 0.58
N TRP A 195 -9.35 0.25 -0.37
CA TRP A 195 -8.79 -0.01 -1.68
C TRP A 195 -9.90 -0.09 -2.73
N GLY A 196 -9.51 0.03 -3.99
CA GLY A 196 -10.40 -0.13 -5.13
C GLY A 196 -9.67 -0.75 -6.32
N VAL A 197 -10.44 -1.09 -7.34
CA VAL A 197 -9.95 -1.68 -8.58
C VAL A 197 -10.72 -1.12 -9.76
N SER A 198 -10.08 -0.98 -10.91
CA SER A 198 -10.70 -0.54 -12.15
C SER A 198 -10.24 -1.38 -13.32
N ASN A 199 -11.20 -1.76 -14.17
CA ASN A 199 -10.99 -2.55 -15.37
C ASN A 199 -11.46 -1.77 -16.59
N ILE A 200 -10.63 -1.75 -17.62
CA ILE A 200 -10.92 -1.12 -18.90
C ILE A 200 -10.65 -2.08 -20.06
N GLY A 201 -11.52 -2.03 -21.06
CA GLY A 201 -11.36 -2.64 -22.37
C GLY A 201 -12.25 -3.86 -22.59
N ARG A 202 -12.40 -4.22 -23.87
CA ARG A 202 -13.17 -5.37 -24.33
C ARG A 202 -12.26 -6.38 -25.04
N PHE A 203 -12.48 -7.66 -24.83
CA PHE A 203 -11.92 -8.69 -25.68
C PHE A 203 -12.58 -8.61 -27.07
N MET A 204 -11.81 -8.27 -28.11
CA MET A 204 -12.37 -8.03 -29.45
C MET A 204 -12.69 -9.34 -30.18
N ASP A 205 -11.98 -10.40 -29.82
CA ASP A 205 -12.06 -11.75 -30.37
C ASP A 205 -13.04 -12.66 -29.63
N SER A 206 -13.52 -12.28 -28.45
CA SER A 206 -14.44 -13.08 -27.64
C SER A 206 -15.67 -12.29 -27.21
N SER A 207 -16.86 -12.86 -27.39
CA SER A 207 -18.12 -12.30 -26.89
C SER A 207 -18.33 -12.50 -25.39
N ASN A 208 -17.69 -13.52 -24.79
CA ASN A 208 -17.83 -13.92 -23.39
C ASN A 208 -16.46 -14.02 -22.70
N GLY A 209 -15.60 -13.03 -22.88
CA GLY A 209 -14.29 -13.00 -22.22
C GLY A 209 -14.42 -12.96 -20.70
N SER A 210 -13.61 -13.75 -19.99
CA SER A 210 -13.56 -13.73 -18.53
C SER A 210 -12.48 -12.76 -18.05
N TYR A 211 -12.79 -11.95 -17.04
CA TYR A 211 -11.84 -11.05 -16.38
C TYR A 211 -11.20 -11.68 -15.14
N ILE A 212 -11.58 -12.92 -14.80
CA ILE A 212 -10.98 -13.71 -13.73
C ILE A 212 -10.61 -15.07 -14.31
N ILE A 213 -9.38 -15.52 -14.03
CA ILE A 213 -8.92 -16.87 -14.36
C ILE A 213 -8.79 -17.68 -13.08
N TYR A 214 -9.15 -18.96 -13.17
CA TYR A 214 -9.10 -19.89 -12.06
C TYR A 214 -8.42 -21.19 -12.47
N THR A 215 -7.63 -21.75 -11.56
CA THR A 215 -7.10 -23.11 -11.64
C THR A 215 -7.00 -23.75 -10.27
N SER A 216 -7.22 -25.05 -10.19
CA SER A 216 -7.04 -25.84 -8.96
C SER A 216 -5.60 -26.35 -8.77
N ARG A 217 -4.67 -25.96 -9.66
CA ARG A 217 -3.26 -26.38 -9.61
C ARG A 217 -2.55 -25.78 -8.41
N ARG A 218 -1.48 -26.46 -7.99
CA ARG A 218 -0.53 -25.94 -7.00
C ARG A 218 0.56 -25.15 -7.69
N PHE A 219 1.04 -24.11 -7.00
CA PHE A 219 2.07 -23.22 -7.48
C PHE A 219 3.38 -23.49 -6.75
N THR A 220 4.48 -23.41 -7.50
CA THR A 220 5.83 -23.52 -6.95
C THR A 220 6.42 -22.14 -6.68
N ASN A 221 7.53 -22.06 -5.94
CA ASN A 221 8.20 -20.81 -5.56
C ASN A 221 7.34 -19.89 -4.65
N THR A 222 6.42 -20.47 -3.88
CA THR A 222 5.60 -19.77 -2.90
C THR A 222 5.18 -20.70 -1.76
N LEU A 223 4.96 -20.15 -0.57
CA LEU A 223 4.30 -20.84 0.55
C LEU A 223 2.77 -20.69 0.49
N ASP A 224 2.30 -19.69 -0.24
CA ASP A 224 0.89 -19.28 -0.32
C ASP A 224 0.28 -19.69 -1.66
N SER A 225 0.35 -20.97 -2.00
CA SER A 225 -0.10 -21.48 -3.30
C SER A 225 -1.58 -21.15 -3.61
N GLU A 226 -2.39 -20.91 -2.59
CA GLU A 226 -3.81 -20.59 -2.74
C GLU A 226 -4.04 -19.21 -3.38
N LEU A 227 -3.21 -18.21 -3.06
CA LEU A 227 -3.28 -16.86 -3.64
C LEU A 227 -3.10 -16.84 -5.16
N PHE A 228 -2.49 -17.88 -5.74
CA PHE A 228 -2.21 -17.96 -7.16
C PHE A 228 -3.24 -18.81 -7.93
N GLN A 229 -4.21 -19.42 -7.24
CA GLN A 229 -5.27 -20.19 -7.91
C GLN A 229 -6.22 -19.30 -8.70
N THR A 230 -6.30 -18.02 -8.34
CA THR A 230 -7.03 -16.99 -9.05
C THR A 230 -6.09 -15.91 -9.57
N ALA A 231 -6.50 -15.26 -10.64
CA ALA A 231 -5.92 -13.99 -11.05
C ALA A 231 -6.97 -13.13 -11.76
N ARG A 232 -6.91 -11.82 -11.55
CA ARG A 232 -7.69 -10.85 -12.33
C ARG A 232 -6.94 -10.50 -13.61
N MET A 233 -7.68 -10.33 -14.70
CA MET A 233 -7.17 -9.93 -16.00
C MET A 233 -7.92 -8.73 -16.57
N SER A 234 -7.30 -8.07 -17.54
CA SER A 234 -7.93 -7.01 -18.32
C SER A 234 -7.41 -7.00 -19.75
N PRO A 235 -8.25 -6.74 -20.77
CA PRO A 235 -7.83 -6.58 -22.17
C PRO A 235 -7.21 -5.22 -22.49
N SER A 236 -7.12 -4.29 -21.54
CA SER A 236 -6.49 -2.98 -21.76
C SER A 236 -5.73 -2.51 -20.54
N SER A 237 -6.44 -2.20 -19.46
CA SER A 237 -5.88 -1.55 -18.28
C SER A 237 -6.56 -2.09 -17.04
N LEU A 238 -5.74 -2.63 -16.15
CA LEU A 238 -6.15 -3.04 -14.81
C LEU A 238 -5.45 -2.15 -13.80
N ARG A 239 -6.22 -1.45 -12.98
CA ARG A 239 -5.69 -0.54 -11.96
C ARG A 239 -6.18 -0.94 -10.58
N TYR A 240 -5.28 -0.90 -9.60
CA TYR A 240 -5.61 -1.04 -8.19
C TYR A 240 -5.26 0.25 -7.46
N TYR A 241 -6.11 0.59 -6.49
CA TYR A 241 -6.01 1.82 -5.73
C TYR A 241 -5.90 1.50 -4.24
N GLY A 242 -4.97 2.13 -3.55
CA GLY A 242 -5.05 2.25 -2.09
C GLY A 242 -5.57 3.64 -1.74
N ILE A 243 -6.57 3.69 -0.87
CA ILE A 243 -7.37 4.88 -0.58
C ILE A 243 -7.26 5.18 0.91
N GLY A 244 -7.03 6.44 1.27
CA GLY A 244 -6.95 6.86 2.68
C GLY A 244 -5.72 6.31 3.41
N LEU A 245 -4.65 6.01 2.68
CA LEU A 245 -3.36 5.59 3.23
C LEU A 245 -2.66 6.78 3.91
N LYS A 246 -1.93 6.56 5.00
CA LYS A 246 -1.06 7.61 5.57
C LYS A 246 0.04 7.97 4.55
N ASN A 247 0.42 9.24 4.46
CA ASN A 247 1.56 9.63 3.63
C ASN A 247 2.85 9.07 4.22
N GLY A 248 3.76 8.63 3.36
CA GLY A 248 5.03 8.03 3.78
C GLY A 248 5.56 7.04 2.75
N MET A 249 6.62 6.34 3.12
CA MET A 249 7.21 5.29 2.28
C MET A 249 6.42 4.00 2.42
N TYR A 250 6.18 3.31 1.31
CA TYR A 250 5.48 2.03 1.26
C TYR A 250 6.28 1.03 0.44
N SER A 251 6.19 -0.24 0.86
CA SER A 251 6.58 -1.39 0.05
C SER A 251 5.35 -1.91 -0.69
N VAL A 252 5.42 -1.92 -2.02
CA VAL A 252 4.41 -2.49 -2.92
C VAL A 252 4.94 -3.81 -3.44
N VAL A 253 4.22 -4.88 -3.12
CA VAL A 253 4.50 -6.24 -3.56
C VAL A 253 3.42 -6.66 -4.55
N LEU A 254 3.82 -7.00 -5.77
CA LEU A 254 2.94 -7.52 -6.81
C LEU A 254 3.27 -9.01 -7.04
N GLN A 255 2.25 -9.85 -7.05
CA GLN A 255 2.37 -11.30 -7.14
C GLN A 255 1.67 -11.82 -8.39
N PHE A 256 2.45 -12.52 -9.22
CA PHE A 256 2.05 -12.98 -10.54
C PHE A 256 2.29 -14.48 -10.68
N ALA A 257 1.48 -15.15 -11.50
CA ALA A 257 1.82 -16.44 -12.07
C ALA A 257 1.13 -16.59 -13.42
N GLU A 258 1.76 -17.29 -14.37
CA GLU A 258 1.08 -17.63 -15.62
C GLU A 258 0.23 -18.89 -15.41
N ILE A 259 -1.08 -18.71 -15.56
CA ILE A 259 -2.11 -19.72 -15.29
C ILE A 259 -2.68 -20.28 -16.59
N PHE A 260 -2.77 -19.44 -17.63
CA PHE A 260 -3.49 -19.72 -18.85
C PHE A 260 -2.61 -20.36 -19.92
N PHE A 261 -1.42 -19.80 -20.17
CA PHE A 261 -0.47 -20.37 -21.12
C PHE A 261 0.30 -21.51 -20.45
N PRO A 262 0.10 -22.79 -20.81
CA PRO A 262 0.81 -23.91 -20.19
C PRO A 262 2.28 -23.91 -20.58
N ASP A 263 3.07 -24.79 -19.98
CA ASP A 263 4.49 -25.02 -20.29
C ASP A 263 4.74 -26.44 -20.83
N ASP A 264 3.71 -27.08 -21.39
CA ASP A 264 3.79 -28.38 -22.04
C ASP A 264 4.45 -28.31 -23.44
N GLN A 265 4.77 -29.47 -24.01
CA GLN A 265 5.38 -29.59 -25.34
C GLN A 265 4.35 -29.40 -26.48
N THR A 266 3.34 -28.56 -26.28
CA THR A 266 2.33 -28.24 -27.31
C THR A 266 2.47 -26.81 -27.81
N TRP A 267 1.83 -26.50 -28.94
CA TRP A 267 1.78 -25.14 -29.48
C TRP A 267 1.15 -24.12 -28.51
N LYS A 268 0.36 -24.58 -27.52
CA LYS A 268 -0.26 -23.71 -26.51
C LYS A 268 0.78 -23.03 -25.62
N SER A 269 1.95 -23.64 -25.42
CA SER A 269 3.01 -23.10 -24.56
C SER A 269 3.78 -21.93 -25.15
N MET A 270 3.61 -21.68 -26.46
CA MET A 270 4.19 -20.54 -27.19
C MET A 270 3.49 -19.21 -26.87
N GLY A 271 2.34 -19.24 -26.19
CA GLY A 271 1.61 -18.05 -25.77
C GLY A 271 2.44 -17.17 -24.84
N LYS A 272 2.38 -15.86 -25.05
CA LYS A 272 3.08 -14.85 -24.24
C LYS A 272 2.11 -13.80 -23.72
N ARG A 273 2.17 -13.56 -22.42
CA ARG A 273 1.49 -12.44 -21.76
C ARG A 273 2.52 -11.34 -21.52
N ILE A 274 2.33 -10.19 -22.17
CA ILE A 274 3.29 -9.08 -22.10
C ILE A 274 2.51 -7.82 -21.74
N PHE A 275 2.90 -7.13 -20.67
CA PHE A 275 2.26 -5.87 -20.24
C PHE A 275 3.27 -4.99 -19.52
N ASN A 276 2.95 -3.72 -19.33
CA ASN A 276 3.77 -2.77 -18.59
C ASN A 276 3.23 -2.63 -17.16
N ILE A 277 4.13 -2.33 -16.22
CA ILE A 277 3.80 -2.09 -14.81
C ILE A 277 4.14 -0.63 -14.49
N TYR A 278 3.14 0.11 -14.03
CA TYR A 278 3.28 1.46 -13.51
C TYR A 278 2.85 1.52 -12.06
N ILE A 279 3.50 2.37 -11.26
CA ILE A 279 3.08 2.69 -9.90
C ILE A 279 3.19 4.21 -9.74
N GLN A 280 2.13 4.87 -9.28
CA GLN A 280 2.04 6.34 -9.22
C GLN A 280 2.30 7.03 -10.57
N GLY A 281 1.96 6.36 -11.68
CA GLY A 281 2.25 6.85 -13.04
C GLY A 281 3.69 6.61 -13.52
N ASP A 282 4.62 6.23 -12.66
CA ASP A 282 5.98 5.89 -13.06
C ASP A 282 6.05 4.50 -13.71
N LEU A 283 6.68 4.41 -14.87
CA LEU A 283 6.98 3.11 -15.51
C LEU A 283 8.05 2.36 -14.69
N LYS A 284 7.66 1.22 -14.11
CA LYS A 284 8.57 0.36 -13.32
C LYS A 284 9.12 -0.80 -14.13
N GLU A 285 8.28 -1.44 -14.96
CA GLU A 285 8.68 -2.53 -15.85
C GLU A 285 8.03 -2.35 -17.22
N THR A 286 8.82 -2.48 -18.29
CA THR A 286 8.34 -2.49 -19.67
C THR A 286 8.36 -3.90 -20.23
N ASP A 287 7.35 -4.25 -21.04
CA ASP A 287 7.22 -5.56 -21.67
C ASP A 287 7.41 -6.73 -20.68
N PHE A 288 6.83 -6.59 -19.49
CA PHE A 288 6.89 -7.61 -18.44
C PHE A 288 6.16 -8.88 -18.90
N ASP A 289 6.93 -9.96 -18.99
CA ASP A 289 6.47 -11.30 -19.35
C ASP A 289 6.65 -12.24 -18.16
N ILE A 290 5.52 -12.73 -17.62
CA ILE A 290 5.50 -13.57 -16.41
C ILE A 290 6.27 -14.88 -16.64
N LYS A 291 6.03 -15.58 -17.75
CA LYS A 291 6.73 -16.84 -18.07
C LYS A 291 8.21 -16.62 -18.30
N LYS A 292 8.60 -15.46 -18.85
CA LYS A 292 10.02 -15.13 -19.01
C LYS A 292 10.74 -15.04 -17.66
N GLN A 293 10.07 -14.63 -16.58
CA GLN A 293 10.67 -14.58 -15.24
C GLN A 293 10.90 -15.96 -14.60
N THR A 294 10.25 -17.00 -15.12
CA THR A 294 10.28 -18.36 -14.57
C THR A 294 10.98 -19.35 -15.50
N ASN A 295 11.81 -18.85 -16.43
CA ASN A 295 12.45 -19.64 -17.49
C ASN A 295 11.45 -20.46 -18.31
N GLY A 296 10.27 -19.87 -18.60
CA GLY A 296 9.22 -20.47 -19.42
C GLY A 296 8.24 -21.36 -18.65
N LYS A 297 8.37 -21.48 -17.33
CA LYS A 297 7.50 -22.34 -16.50
C LYS A 297 6.18 -21.68 -16.16
N SER A 298 5.10 -22.43 -16.27
CA SER A 298 3.77 -22.02 -15.80
C SER A 298 3.57 -22.47 -14.36
N TYR A 299 2.52 -21.98 -13.69
CA TYR A 299 2.22 -22.35 -12.29
C TYR A 299 3.40 -22.15 -11.31
N THR A 300 4.21 -21.12 -11.56
CA THR A 300 5.35 -20.74 -10.73
C THR A 300 5.17 -19.28 -10.32
N ALA A 301 5.21 -19.01 -9.02
CA ALA A 301 4.99 -17.68 -8.47
C ALA A 301 6.17 -16.74 -8.78
N VAL A 302 5.84 -15.51 -9.16
CA VAL A 302 6.75 -14.40 -9.45
C VAL A 302 6.35 -13.22 -8.60
N GLN A 303 7.29 -12.74 -7.79
CA GLN A 303 7.08 -11.56 -6.95
C GLN A 303 7.91 -10.38 -7.46
N ARG A 304 7.29 -9.20 -7.48
CA ARG A 304 7.97 -7.93 -7.72
C ARG A 304 7.74 -7.01 -6.54
N GLN A 305 8.81 -6.39 -6.05
CA GLN A 305 8.76 -5.48 -4.91
C GLN A 305 9.30 -4.12 -5.32
N TYR A 306 8.56 -3.07 -4.96
CA TYR A 306 8.91 -1.69 -5.24
C TYR A 306 8.74 -0.86 -3.98
N THR A 307 9.63 0.09 -3.76
CA THR A 307 9.46 1.10 -2.72
C THR A 307 8.94 2.38 -3.37
N VAL A 308 7.84 2.92 -2.85
CA VAL A 308 7.21 4.13 -3.37
C VAL A 308 6.80 5.06 -2.25
N GLU A 309 6.82 6.35 -2.53
CA GLU A 309 6.30 7.37 -1.63
C GLU A 309 4.81 7.58 -1.92
N VAL A 310 3.97 7.41 -0.90
CA VAL A 310 2.55 7.74 -0.96
C VAL A 310 2.38 9.20 -0.57
N THR A 311 1.92 9.98 -1.54
CA THR A 311 1.54 11.40 -1.39
C THR A 311 0.03 11.52 -1.62
N ASN A 312 -0.63 12.47 -0.95
CA ASN A 312 -2.07 12.70 -1.05
C ASN A 312 -2.94 11.49 -0.64
N ASN A 313 -2.41 10.65 0.24
CA ASN A 313 -3.13 9.54 0.86
C ASN A 313 -3.71 8.51 -0.13
N PHE A 314 -3.12 8.44 -1.32
CA PHE A 314 -3.59 7.63 -2.43
C PHE A 314 -2.43 6.94 -3.12
N ILE A 315 -2.64 5.69 -3.53
CA ILE A 315 -1.70 4.97 -4.39
C ILE A 315 -2.42 4.38 -5.61
N ASP A 316 -1.83 4.54 -6.80
CA ASP A 316 -2.25 3.92 -8.07
C ASP A 316 -1.23 2.88 -8.53
N ILE A 317 -1.68 1.66 -8.76
CA ILE A 317 -0.92 0.57 -9.37
C ILE A 317 -1.61 0.22 -10.67
N HIS A 318 -0.90 0.38 -11.79
CA HIS A 318 -1.48 0.24 -13.13
C HIS A 318 -0.73 -0.81 -13.94
N LEU A 319 -1.46 -1.86 -14.31
CA LEU A 319 -0.99 -2.90 -15.23
C LEU A 319 -1.62 -2.63 -16.60
N PHE A 320 -0.77 -2.39 -17.60
CA PHE A 320 -1.21 -1.86 -18.89
C PHE A 320 -0.81 -2.75 -20.06
N TRP A 321 -1.78 -3.08 -20.92
CA TRP A 321 -1.52 -3.82 -22.15
C TRP A 321 -1.42 -2.90 -23.36
N ALA A 322 -0.19 -2.70 -23.83
CA ALA A 322 0.10 -1.93 -25.04
C ALA A 322 -0.29 -2.64 -26.35
N GLY A 323 -0.82 -3.87 -26.31
CA GLY A 323 -1.16 -4.63 -27.53
C GLY A 323 -0.14 -5.72 -27.92
N LYS A 324 0.88 -5.98 -27.09
CA LYS A 324 1.92 -6.98 -27.35
C LYS A 324 1.60 -8.36 -26.75
N GLY A 325 2.17 -9.42 -27.32
CA GLY A 325 1.96 -10.79 -26.86
C GLY A 325 0.86 -11.51 -27.65
N THR A 326 0.29 -12.55 -27.06
CA THR A 326 -0.65 -13.45 -27.75
C THR A 326 -2.10 -13.12 -27.40
N CYS A 327 -2.94 -12.86 -28.41
CA CYS A 327 -4.36 -12.56 -28.22
C CYS A 327 -5.25 -13.80 -28.19
N CYS A 328 -5.00 -14.72 -29.13
CA CYS A 328 -6.06 -15.54 -29.69
C CYS A 328 -5.72 -17.05 -29.68
N ILE A 329 -4.65 -17.41 -28.97
CA ILE A 329 -4.07 -18.75 -28.90
C ILE A 329 -3.65 -18.97 -27.43
N PRO A 330 -3.97 -20.10 -26.78
CA PRO A 330 -4.78 -21.21 -27.31
C PRO A 330 -6.26 -20.88 -27.48
N ASP A 331 -6.83 -20.06 -26.59
CA ASP A 331 -8.22 -19.63 -26.64
C ASP A 331 -8.29 -18.10 -26.67
N GLN A 332 -9.37 -17.58 -27.26
CA GLN A 332 -9.65 -16.15 -27.38
C GLN A 332 -10.07 -15.55 -26.04
N GLY A 333 -9.78 -14.27 -25.82
CA GLY A 333 -10.24 -13.55 -24.64
C GLY A 333 -9.39 -13.72 -23.37
N PHE A 334 -8.10 -14.01 -23.51
CA PHE A 334 -7.19 -14.22 -22.37
C PHE A 334 -5.95 -13.32 -22.39
N TYR A 335 -5.89 -12.31 -23.27
CA TYR A 335 -4.76 -11.40 -23.35
C TYR A 335 -4.80 -10.25 -22.34
N GLY A 336 -3.70 -9.50 -22.28
CA GLY A 336 -3.54 -8.35 -21.41
C GLY A 336 -2.93 -8.67 -20.04
N PRO A 337 -2.83 -7.69 -19.11
CA PRO A 337 -2.29 -7.91 -17.79
C PRO A 337 -3.05 -8.99 -17.02
N SER A 338 -2.32 -9.66 -16.14
CA SER A 338 -2.89 -10.57 -15.14
C SER A 338 -2.13 -10.39 -13.83
N ILE A 339 -2.82 -10.47 -12.70
CA ILE A 339 -2.23 -10.41 -11.36
C ILE A 339 -3.03 -11.32 -10.41
N SER A 340 -2.31 -12.08 -9.58
CA SER A 340 -2.89 -13.02 -8.62
C SER A 340 -3.14 -12.38 -7.27
N ALA A 341 -2.20 -11.57 -6.80
CA ALA A 341 -2.35 -10.85 -5.55
C ALA A 341 -1.43 -9.63 -5.50
N LEU A 342 -1.73 -8.71 -4.59
CA LEU A 342 -0.85 -7.61 -4.25
C LEU A 342 -0.94 -7.28 -2.76
N SER A 343 0.14 -6.73 -2.22
CA SER A 343 0.14 -6.15 -0.88
C SER A 343 0.93 -4.85 -0.86
N VAL A 344 0.43 -3.90 -0.09
CA VAL A 344 1.02 -2.59 0.11
C VAL A 344 1.08 -2.35 1.60
N SER A 345 2.25 -2.08 2.14
CA SER A 345 2.45 -1.84 3.57
C SER A 345 3.44 -0.72 3.80
N SER A 346 3.21 0.06 4.85
CA SER A 346 4.10 1.14 5.25
C SER A 346 5.50 0.58 5.52
N TYR A 347 6.48 1.26 4.97
CA TYR A 347 7.89 0.91 5.05
C TYR A 347 8.56 1.87 6.02
N ASP A 348 8.66 1.46 7.28
CA ASP A 348 9.60 2.05 8.22
C ASP A 348 10.92 1.30 7.98
N GLY A 349 11.99 1.98 7.57
CA GLY A 349 13.25 1.39 7.07
C GLY A 349 14.01 0.41 7.99
N ASN A 350 13.39 -0.04 9.08
CA ASN A 350 13.89 -1.03 10.05
C ASN A 350 13.42 -2.48 9.77
N GLY A 351 12.61 -2.73 8.74
CA GLY A 351 12.27 -4.09 8.30
C GLY A 351 11.18 -4.80 9.11
N GLU A 352 10.54 -4.12 10.06
CA GLU A 352 9.29 -4.58 10.69
C GLU A 352 8.11 -3.92 9.99
N GLY A 353 7.36 -4.69 9.19
CA GLY A 353 6.11 -4.21 8.59
C GLY A 353 5.06 -3.99 9.68
N ASP A 354 4.34 -2.86 9.61
CA ASP A 354 3.21 -2.55 10.49
C ASP A 354 2.08 -3.57 10.24
N PRO A 355 1.71 -4.44 11.21
CA PRO A 355 0.55 -5.31 11.07
C PRO A 355 -0.67 -4.41 11.14
N GLY A 356 -1.20 -4.06 9.96
CA GLY A 356 -2.18 -3.00 9.75
C GLY A 356 -3.30 -2.92 10.79
N SER A 357 -3.80 -1.70 11.00
CA SER A 357 -4.89 -1.35 11.91
C SER A 357 -6.04 -2.37 11.91
N GLN A 358 -6.08 -3.24 12.92
CA GLN A 358 -7.28 -3.97 13.27
C GLN A 358 -8.28 -2.96 13.87
N ARG A 359 -9.38 -2.73 13.16
CA ARG A 359 -10.58 -2.14 13.78
C ARG A 359 -11.09 -3.13 14.82
N ASN A 360 -10.65 -2.94 16.06
CA ASN A 360 -11.25 -3.61 17.21
C ASN A 360 -12.68 -3.11 17.38
N SER A 361 -13.64 -3.98 17.08
CA SER A 361 -15.03 -3.78 17.45
C SER A 361 -15.16 -3.73 18.98
N THR A 362 -15.69 -2.61 19.47
CA THR A 362 -16.26 -2.39 20.81
C THR A 362 -15.47 -2.96 22.01
N THR A 363 -14.74 -2.06 22.66
CA THR A 363 -14.10 -2.21 23.96
C THR A 363 -15.03 -2.81 25.03
N SER A 364 -14.73 -4.03 25.47
CA SER A 364 -15.14 -4.54 26.77
C SER A 364 -14.17 -4.01 27.83
N ARG A 365 -14.64 -3.12 28.71
CA ARG A 365 -13.86 -2.49 29.80
C ARG A 365 -13.42 -3.45 30.91
N THR A 366 -13.65 -4.75 30.78
CA THR A 366 -13.40 -5.73 31.84
C THR A 366 -11.91 -6.12 31.94
N GLY A 367 -11.18 -6.19 30.82
CA GLY A 367 -9.77 -6.61 30.81
C GLY A 367 -8.79 -5.59 31.42
N LEU A 368 -9.06 -4.29 31.23
CA LEU A 368 -8.18 -3.21 31.68
C LEU A 368 -8.27 -3.00 33.20
N VAL A 369 -9.44 -3.24 33.80
CA VAL A 369 -9.64 -3.15 35.26
C VAL A 369 -8.93 -4.31 35.97
N VAL A 370 -8.99 -5.53 35.42
CA VAL A 370 -8.31 -6.70 36.02
C VAL A 370 -6.79 -6.56 35.92
N GLY A 371 -6.26 -6.07 34.78
CA GLY A 371 -4.82 -5.87 34.58
C GLY A 371 -4.22 -4.84 35.54
N VAL A 372 -4.88 -3.70 35.74
CA VAL A 372 -4.38 -2.64 36.65
C VAL A 372 -4.42 -3.10 38.11
N VAL A 373 -5.45 -3.82 38.54
CA VAL A 373 -5.56 -4.32 39.92
C VAL A 373 -4.46 -5.34 40.25
N VAL A 374 -4.13 -6.23 39.31
CA VAL A 374 -3.06 -7.23 39.50
C VAL A 374 -1.69 -6.56 39.58
N CYS A 375 -1.41 -5.59 38.72
CA CYS A 375 -0.13 -4.85 38.76
C CYS A 375 0.03 -4.03 40.04
N VAL A 376 -1.03 -3.36 40.52
CA VAL A 376 -1.00 -2.59 41.77
C VAL A 376 -0.83 -3.52 42.98
N ALA A 377 -1.47 -4.70 42.99
CA ALA A 377 -1.30 -5.69 44.04
C ALA A 377 0.13 -6.25 44.10
N ILE A 378 0.74 -6.55 42.95
CA ILE A 378 2.13 -7.03 42.86
C ILE A 378 3.11 -5.95 43.32
N LEU A 379 2.93 -4.71 42.86
CA LEU A 379 3.78 -3.59 43.29
C LEU A 379 3.63 -3.28 44.79
N GLY A 380 2.42 -3.39 45.34
CA GLY A 380 2.16 -3.27 46.77
C GLY A 380 2.87 -4.37 47.57
N PHE A 381 2.83 -5.62 47.10
CA PHE A 381 3.53 -6.74 47.74
C PHE A 381 5.04 -6.58 47.70
N LEU A 382 5.61 -6.14 46.58
CA LEU A 382 7.04 -5.88 46.44
C LEU A 382 7.50 -4.72 47.33
N ALA A 383 6.69 -3.67 47.47
CA ALA A 383 6.98 -2.55 48.37
C ALA A 383 6.95 -2.99 49.85
N LEU A 384 5.99 -3.82 50.24
CA LEU A 384 5.90 -4.37 51.59
C LEU A 384 7.06 -5.32 51.91
N ALA A 385 7.44 -6.19 50.96
CA ALA A 385 8.62 -7.05 51.09
C ALA A 385 9.90 -6.23 51.20
N GLY A 386 10.06 -5.20 50.36
CA GLY A 386 11.19 -4.25 50.43
C GLY A 386 11.26 -3.52 51.77
N ALA A 387 10.12 -3.03 52.28
CA ALA A 387 10.04 -2.38 53.59
C ALA A 387 10.35 -3.34 54.75
N PHE A 388 9.94 -4.61 54.64
CA PHE A 388 10.24 -5.64 55.62
C PHE A 388 11.73 -5.98 55.65
N VAL A 389 12.34 -6.20 54.48
CA VAL A 389 13.80 -6.43 54.35
C VAL A 389 14.58 -5.22 54.84
N TRP A 390 14.13 -4.01 54.52
CA TRP A 390 14.77 -2.79 54.99
C TRP A 390 14.68 -2.62 56.51
N ARG A 391 13.52 -2.93 57.12
CA ARG A 391 13.38 -2.98 58.59
C ARG A 391 14.28 -4.02 59.23
N GLN A 392 14.40 -5.20 58.63
CA GLN A 392 15.25 -6.28 59.15
C GLN A 392 16.74 -5.91 59.05
N LYS A 393 17.15 -5.27 57.95
CA LYS A 393 18.52 -4.77 57.76
C LYS A 393 18.84 -3.61 58.71
N ARG A 394 17.90 -2.69 58.94
CA ARG A 394 18.08 -1.55 59.85
C ARG A 394 18.26 -2.00 61.31
N ARG A 395 17.51 -3.00 61.75
CA ARG A 395 17.70 -3.62 63.09
C ARG A 395 19.06 -4.28 63.26
N ARG A 396 19.61 -4.90 62.20
CA ARG A 396 20.95 -5.50 62.25
C ARG A 396 22.06 -4.45 62.39
N LEU A 397 21.92 -3.33 61.69
CA LEU A 397 22.85 -2.20 61.73
C LEU A 397 22.85 -1.47 63.09
N GLU A 398 21.69 -1.36 63.76
CA GLU A 398 21.62 -0.77 65.11
C GLU A 398 22.36 -1.63 66.15
N VAL A 399 22.30 -2.97 66.04
CA VAL A 399 23.03 -3.90 66.92
C VAL A 399 24.54 -3.86 66.68
N GLU A 400 24.99 -3.78 65.41
CA GLU A 400 26.42 -3.63 65.08
C GLU A 400 27.00 -2.27 65.52
N MET A 401 26.20 -1.20 65.48
CA MET A 401 26.65 0.13 65.86
C MET A 401 26.83 0.26 67.39
N GLU A 402 26.02 -0.47 68.18
CA GLU A 402 26.09 -0.48 69.64
C GLU A 402 27.34 -1.21 70.17
N GLU A 403 27.84 -2.23 69.46
CA GLU A 403 29.15 -2.86 69.78
C GLU A 403 30.34 -1.92 69.46
N LEU A 404 30.27 -1.14 68.38
CA LEU A 404 31.34 -0.25 67.95
C LEU A 404 31.53 0.96 68.89
N PHE A 405 30.45 1.49 69.48
CA PHE A 405 30.50 2.62 70.41
C PHE A 405 30.96 2.24 71.84
N SER A 406 31.12 0.95 72.15
CA SER A 406 31.61 0.47 73.46
C SER A 406 33.16 0.45 73.59
N ILE A 407 33.89 0.76 72.52
CA ILE A 407 35.37 0.68 72.47
C ILE A 407 36.04 2.05 72.66
N VAL A 408 35.36 3.16 72.37
CA VAL A 408 35.90 4.52 72.54
C VAL A 408 35.68 5.00 73.97
N GLY A 409 36.68 4.78 74.82
CA GLY A 409 36.63 5.17 76.23
C GLY A 409 37.57 4.39 77.17
N ARG A 410 38.28 3.37 76.66
CA ARG A 410 39.27 2.61 77.45
C ARG A 410 40.61 3.36 77.54
N PRO A 411 41.30 3.35 78.71
CA PRO A 411 42.63 3.93 78.82
C PRO A 411 43.61 3.23 77.85
N ASN A 412 44.48 4.00 77.19
CA ASN A 412 45.46 3.59 76.18
C ASN A 412 44.95 3.25 74.77
N VAL A 413 43.73 3.65 74.39
CA VAL A 413 43.23 3.55 73.00
C VAL A 413 43.07 4.96 72.41
N PHE A 414 43.84 5.27 71.37
CA PHE A 414 43.80 6.56 70.67
C PHE A 414 43.04 6.43 69.35
N SER A 415 42.15 7.38 69.08
CA SER A 415 41.53 7.51 67.77
C SER A 415 42.56 7.89 66.71
N TYR A 416 42.29 7.53 65.46
CA TYR A 416 43.15 7.93 64.34
C TYR A 416 43.34 9.46 64.24
N GLY A 417 42.31 10.23 64.61
CA GLY A 417 42.40 11.69 64.67
C GLY A 417 43.39 12.20 65.72
N GLU A 418 43.44 11.56 66.90
CA GLU A 418 44.40 11.89 67.95
C GLU A 418 45.83 11.54 67.53
N ILE A 419 46.04 10.37 66.90
CA ILE A 419 47.36 9.96 66.39
C ILE A 419 47.84 10.91 65.29
N LYS A 420 46.96 11.26 64.34
CA LYS A 420 47.28 12.19 63.25
C LYS A 420 47.63 13.58 63.78
N SER A 421 46.91 14.05 64.81
CA SER A 421 47.20 15.34 65.45
C SER A 421 48.52 15.30 66.22
N ALA A 422 48.78 14.22 66.99
CA ALA A 422 50.03 14.04 67.76
C ALA A 422 51.28 13.95 66.87
N ALA A 423 51.13 13.44 65.64
CA ALA A 423 52.18 13.30 64.64
C ALA A 423 52.33 14.53 63.72
N ASP A 424 51.64 15.63 64.03
CA ASP A 424 51.59 16.85 63.20
C ASP A 424 51.28 16.54 61.73
N SER A 425 50.16 15.85 61.51
CA SER A 425 49.70 15.37 60.21
C SER A 425 50.69 14.48 59.45
N PHE A 426 51.61 13.81 60.15
CA PHE A 426 52.68 12.97 59.58
C PHE A 426 53.68 13.77 58.72
N SER A 427 54.06 14.95 59.19
CA SER A 427 55.10 15.77 58.55
C SER A 427 56.45 15.02 58.47
N ASP A 428 57.12 15.10 57.32
CA ASP A 428 58.44 14.51 57.08
C ASP A 428 59.51 15.03 58.07
N SER A 429 59.32 16.23 58.63
CA SER A 429 60.21 16.82 59.64
C SER A 429 60.24 16.06 60.97
N ASN A 430 59.24 15.21 61.23
CA ASN A 430 59.13 14.42 62.45
C ASN A 430 59.55 12.95 62.25
N ILE A 431 60.13 12.58 61.11
CA ILE A 431 60.57 11.20 60.86
C ILE A 431 61.84 10.91 61.67
N LEU A 432 61.75 9.89 62.52
CA LEU A 432 62.87 9.37 63.31
C LEU A 432 63.71 8.34 62.54
N GLY A 433 63.10 7.69 61.54
CA GLY A 433 63.77 6.72 60.68
C GLY A 433 62.81 6.08 59.68
N ARG A 434 63.35 5.44 58.64
CA ARG A 434 62.58 4.69 57.63
C ARG A 434 63.10 3.25 57.56
N GLY A 435 62.21 2.27 57.73
CA GLY A 435 62.53 0.85 57.60
C GLY A 435 61.66 0.18 56.52
N GLY A 436 61.78 -1.15 56.38
CA GLY A 436 61.03 -1.96 55.40
C GLY A 436 59.50 -1.95 55.55
N TYR A 437 58.98 -1.41 56.66
CA TYR A 437 57.55 -1.27 56.94
C TYR A 437 57.06 0.19 56.96
N GLY A 438 57.90 1.15 56.52
CA GLY A 438 57.53 2.56 56.39
C GLY A 438 58.26 3.52 57.35
N PRO A 439 57.93 4.82 57.28
CA PRO A 439 58.48 5.87 58.15
C PRO A 439 57.94 5.80 59.57
N VAL A 440 58.82 5.96 60.56
CA VAL A 440 58.50 6.08 61.98
C VAL A 440 58.53 7.55 62.36
N TYR A 441 57.43 8.07 62.91
CA TYR A 441 57.30 9.48 63.28
C TYR A 441 57.43 9.69 64.78
N LYS A 442 58.09 10.78 65.16
CA LYS A 442 58.08 11.33 66.52
C LYS A 442 56.69 11.95 66.76
N VAL A 443 56.05 11.56 67.85
CA VAL A 443 54.78 12.15 68.30
C VAL A 443 54.99 13.01 69.54
N GLY A 444 54.30 14.16 69.60
CA GLY A 444 54.29 15.04 70.79
C GLY A 444 53.31 14.55 71.85
N TYR A 445 53.61 14.78 73.13
CA TYR A 445 52.76 14.34 74.25
C TYR A 445 51.42 15.10 74.25
N ILE A 446 50.29 14.38 74.10
CA ILE A 446 48.95 14.93 74.31
C ILE A 446 48.56 14.68 75.77
N SER A 447 48.78 15.67 76.64
CA SER A 447 48.29 15.64 78.03
C SER A 447 46.81 16.00 78.05
N ASN A 448 45.95 15.07 78.45
CA ASN A 448 44.92 15.25 79.49
C ASN A 448 43.90 14.10 79.44
N LYS A 449 44.10 13.08 80.28
CA LYS A 449 43.04 12.36 81.01
C LYS A 449 43.65 11.32 81.96
N ILE A 450 44.05 11.77 83.15
CA ILE A 450 44.04 10.95 84.36
C ILE A 450 43.38 11.80 85.47
N LYS A 451 42.23 11.32 85.96
CA LYS A 451 41.70 11.49 87.32
C LYS A 451 41.03 10.14 87.62
N GLN A 452 41.60 9.27 88.47
CA GLN A 452 41.20 9.10 89.89
C GLN A 452 39.68 9.31 90.02
N LEU A 453 38.83 8.29 90.16
CA LEU A 453 38.81 7.06 90.95
C LEU A 453 38.08 5.95 90.17
#